data_AF-A0A965URV9-F1
#
_entry.id   AF-A0A965URV9-F1
#
_cell.length_a   1.000
_cell.length_b   1.000
_cell.length_c   1.000
_cell.angle_alpha   90.00
_cell.angle_beta   90.00
_cell.angle_gamma   90.00
#
_symmetry.space_group_name_H-M   'P 1'
#
loop_
_entity.id
_entity.type
_entity.pdbx_description
1 polymer ?
#
loop_
_entity_poly.entity_id
_entity_poly.type
_entity_poly.pdbx_seq_one_letter_code
_entity_poly.pdbx_strand_id
1 'polypeptide(L)'
;RQMIKDALKLMMSGTENEVIAYIEKCREKFEKLPPEQISFPRSVSDVQKYQSPATIYSKGTPIHVRGALLYNHYVKEKKLSHKYSIINNGEKIKFCYLKKPNPIHENIISFIQQFPKELNLDKYIDYELQFEKAFLDPLKSILDCIGWEVTKTATLDSFFN
;
A
#
# COMPACT_ATOMS: atom_id res chain seq x y z
N ARG A 1 4.49 -10.99 -4.32
CA ARG A 1 5.80 -11.47 -4.84
C ARG A 1 5.67 -12.35 -6.09
N GLN A 2 4.65 -13.20 -6.21
CA GLN A 2 4.45 -14.04 -7.41
C GLN A 2 4.25 -13.20 -8.69
N MET A 3 3.39 -12.18 -8.64
CA MET A 3 3.11 -11.30 -9.79
C MET A 3 4.38 -10.68 -10.39
N ILE A 4 5.34 -10.24 -9.57
CA ILE A 4 6.60 -9.66 -10.06
C ILE A 4 7.46 -10.72 -10.75
N LYS A 5 7.53 -11.94 -10.19
CA LYS A 5 8.28 -13.04 -10.82
C LYS A 5 7.70 -13.44 -12.17
N ASP A 6 6.38 -13.44 -12.28
CA ASP A 6 5.68 -13.78 -13.51
C ASP A 6 5.82 -12.64 -14.55
N ALA A 7 5.75 -11.38 -14.12
CA ALA A 7 6.06 -10.23 -14.98
C ALA A 7 7.50 -10.30 -15.51
N LEU A 8 8.47 -10.62 -14.64
CA LEU A 8 9.88 -10.79 -15.04
C LEU A 8 10.06 -11.90 -16.08
N LYS A 9 9.40 -13.05 -15.90
CA LYS A 9 9.45 -14.14 -16.89
C LYS A 9 8.87 -13.69 -18.23
N LEU A 10 7.73 -13.00 -18.20
CA LEU A 10 7.09 -12.47 -19.39
C LEU A 10 7.97 -11.45 -20.11
N MET A 11 8.68 -10.58 -19.37
CA MET A 11 9.65 -9.64 -19.93
C MET A 11 10.83 -10.33 -20.62
N MET A 12 11.27 -11.50 -20.14
CA MET A 12 12.40 -12.23 -20.73
C MET A 12 12.03 -12.99 -22.01
N SER A 13 10.75 -13.34 -22.21
CA SER A 13 10.31 -14.19 -23.33
C SER A 13 9.32 -13.53 -24.28
N GLY A 14 8.70 -12.42 -23.87
CA GLY A 14 7.57 -11.80 -24.54
C GLY A 14 7.86 -10.40 -25.06
N THR A 15 6.79 -9.70 -25.44
CA THR A 15 6.83 -8.33 -25.97
C THR A 15 6.35 -7.29 -24.96
N GLU A 16 6.70 -6.02 -25.19
CA GLU A 16 6.23 -4.89 -24.37
C GLU A 16 4.70 -4.85 -24.25
N ASN A 17 3.97 -5.09 -25.34
CA ASN A 17 2.50 -5.12 -25.33
C ASN A 17 1.94 -6.22 -24.42
N GLU A 18 2.59 -7.39 -24.36
CA GLU A 18 2.17 -8.48 -23.47
C GLU A 18 2.42 -8.13 -22.01
N VAL A 19 3.54 -7.47 -21.71
CA VAL A 19 3.87 -6.98 -20.37
C VAL A 19 2.84 -5.94 -19.92
N ILE A 20 2.49 -4.97 -20.78
CA ILE A 20 1.45 -3.97 -20.48
C ILE A 20 0.10 -4.65 -20.22
N ALA A 21 -0.30 -5.59 -21.07
CA ALA A 21 -1.55 -6.34 -20.87
C ALA A 21 -1.54 -7.18 -19.57
N TYR A 22 -0.37 -7.68 -19.17
CA TYR A 22 -0.21 -8.39 -17.91
C TYR A 22 -0.32 -7.46 -16.70
N ILE A 23 0.25 -6.24 -16.77
CA ILE A 23 0.15 -5.22 -15.72
C ILE A 23 -1.32 -4.89 -15.45
N GLU A 24 -2.13 -4.66 -16.50
CA GLU A 24 -3.56 -4.37 -16.35
C GLU A 24 -4.33 -5.54 -15.72
N LYS A 25 -4.07 -6.79 -16.16
CA LYS A 25 -4.65 -7.98 -15.51
C LYS A 25 -4.25 -8.10 -14.04
N CYS A 26 -3.03 -7.70 -13.69
CA CYS A 26 -2.58 -7.68 -12.31
C CYS A 26 -3.29 -6.60 -11.49
N ARG A 27 -3.51 -5.41 -12.06
CA ARG A 27 -4.26 -4.32 -11.43
C ARG A 27 -5.68 -4.76 -11.07
N GLU A 28 -6.43 -5.31 -12.03
CA GLU A 28 -7.80 -5.80 -11.80
C GLU A 28 -7.88 -6.88 -10.72
N LYS A 29 -6.88 -7.78 -10.67
CA LYS A 29 -6.79 -8.80 -9.62
C LYS A 29 -6.48 -8.18 -8.27
N PHE A 30 -5.59 -7.20 -8.23
CA PHE A 30 -5.13 -6.56 -7.00
C PHE A 30 -6.26 -5.79 -6.29
N GLU A 31 -7.14 -5.13 -7.05
CA GLU A 31 -8.31 -4.42 -6.52
C GLU A 31 -9.32 -5.34 -5.82
N LYS A 32 -9.35 -6.63 -6.18
CA LYS A 32 -10.25 -7.62 -5.59
C LYS A 32 -9.67 -8.28 -4.33
N LEU A 33 -8.40 -8.02 -4.01
CA LEU A 33 -7.74 -8.64 -2.87
C LEU A 33 -8.12 -7.94 -1.56
N PRO A 34 -8.16 -8.69 -0.45
CA PRO A 34 -8.43 -8.09 0.85
C PRO A 34 -7.25 -7.22 1.32
N PRO A 35 -7.52 -6.20 2.16
CA PRO A 35 -6.50 -5.28 2.68
C PRO A 35 -5.29 -5.98 3.27
N GLU A 36 -5.48 -7.11 3.95
CA GLU A 36 -4.43 -7.88 4.60
C GLU A 36 -3.39 -8.46 3.62
N GLN A 37 -3.77 -8.68 2.35
CA GLN A 37 -2.89 -9.22 1.32
C GLN A 37 -2.19 -8.12 0.52
N ILE A 38 -2.81 -6.95 0.38
CA ILE A 38 -2.24 -5.81 -0.35
C ILE A 38 -1.36 -4.90 0.53
N SER A 39 -1.52 -4.99 1.86
CA SER A 39 -0.79 -4.14 2.81
C SER A 39 0.71 -4.47 2.90
N PHE A 40 1.52 -3.44 3.13
CA PHE A 40 2.98 -3.56 3.22
C PHE A 40 3.40 -4.07 4.60
N PRO A 41 4.10 -5.20 4.70
CA PRO A 41 4.65 -5.66 5.98
C PRO A 41 5.85 -4.79 6.39
N ARG A 42 5.85 -4.30 7.62
CA ARG A 42 6.96 -3.58 8.25
C ARG A 42 7.09 -3.96 9.72
N SER A 43 8.28 -3.84 10.26
CA SER A 43 8.47 -3.82 11.71
C SER A 43 8.38 -2.38 12.20
N VAL A 44 7.71 -2.17 13.32
CA VAL A 44 7.60 -0.85 13.93
C VAL A 44 8.45 -0.79 15.19
N SER A 45 9.28 0.24 15.28
CA SER A 45 10.09 0.55 16.46
C SER A 45 9.75 1.96 16.93
N ASP A 46 10.04 2.27 18.20
CA ASP A 46 9.92 3.62 18.76
C ASP A 46 8.51 4.25 18.69
N VAL A 47 7.44 3.45 18.65
CA VAL A 47 6.04 3.92 18.67
C VAL A 47 5.80 4.90 19.82
N GLN A 48 6.26 4.54 21.02
CA GLN A 48 6.10 5.37 22.21
C GLN A 48 6.86 6.70 22.11
N LYS A 49 8.03 6.73 21.47
CA LYS A 49 8.85 7.94 21.32
C LYS A 49 8.15 8.99 20.46
N TYR A 50 7.43 8.53 19.44
CA TYR A 50 6.73 9.40 18.50
C TYR A 50 5.30 9.74 18.92
N GLN A 51 4.81 9.18 20.03
CA GLN A 51 3.48 9.47 20.54
C GLN A 51 3.39 10.91 21.05
N SER A 52 2.30 11.59 20.70
CA SER A 52 1.99 12.94 21.17
C SER A 52 0.59 12.96 21.80
N PRO A 53 0.43 13.43 23.05
CA PRO A 53 -0.89 13.55 23.66
C PRO A 53 -1.82 14.54 22.96
N ALA A 54 -1.26 15.61 22.35
CA ALA A 54 -2.04 16.66 21.72
C ALA A 54 -2.47 16.32 20.28
N THR A 55 -1.63 15.60 19.54
CA THR A 55 -1.78 15.39 18.08
C THR A 55 -1.73 13.92 17.68
N ILE A 56 -1.82 12.98 18.63
CA ILE A 56 -1.61 11.52 18.48
C ILE A 56 -0.14 11.15 18.19
N TYR A 57 0.52 11.88 17.30
CA TYR A 57 1.91 11.66 16.91
C TYR A 57 2.67 12.99 16.70
N SER A 58 4.00 12.93 16.78
CA SER A 58 4.90 14.09 16.64
C SER A 58 5.29 14.39 15.18
N LYS A 59 5.78 15.60 14.89
CA LYS A 59 6.30 15.92 13.55
C LYS A 59 7.53 15.04 13.24
N GLY A 60 7.60 14.55 12.00
CA GLY A 60 8.70 13.68 11.56
C GLY A 60 8.53 12.20 11.89
N THR A 61 7.37 11.78 12.42
CA THR A 61 7.07 10.37 12.64
C THR A 61 7.07 9.58 11.32
N PRO A 62 7.81 8.46 11.23
CA PRO A 62 7.79 7.60 10.06
C PRO A 62 6.37 7.12 9.73
N ILE A 63 6.06 7.00 8.44
CA ILE A 63 4.68 6.77 7.97
C ILE A 63 3.99 5.54 8.60
N HIS A 64 4.70 4.45 8.76
CA HIS A 64 4.19 3.20 9.34
C HIS A 64 4.03 3.28 10.86
N VAL A 65 4.90 4.04 11.54
CA VAL A 65 4.78 4.34 12.99
C VAL A 65 3.56 5.23 13.22
N ARG A 66 3.35 6.23 12.36
CA ARG A 66 2.18 7.11 12.39
C ARG A 66 0.88 6.32 12.23
N GLY A 67 0.83 5.41 11.26
CA GLY A 67 -0.30 4.50 11.08
C GLY A 67 -0.55 3.61 12.31
N ALA A 68 0.51 3.19 13.02
CA ALA A 68 0.38 2.39 14.24
C ALA A 68 -0.19 3.20 15.42
N LEU A 69 0.26 4.46 15.56
CA LEU A 69 -0.28 5.38 16.57
C LEU A 69 -1.75 5.71 16.32
N LEU A 70 -2.13 5.95 15.07
CA LEU A 70 -3.53 6.17 14.67
C LEU A 70 -4.40 4.96 14.99
N TYR A 71 -3.95 3.76 14.62
CA TYR A 71 -4.64 2.52 14.96
C TYR A 71 -4.84 2.35 16.47
N ASN A 72 -3.77 2.55 17.25
CA ASN A 72 -3.84 2.45 18.71
C ASN A 72 -4.82 3.46 19.33
N HIS A 73 -4.86 4.68 18.80
CA HIS A 73 -5.77 5.72 19.24
C HIS A 73 -7.23 5.33 18.98
N TYR A 74 -7.58 5.01 17.73
CA TYR A 74 -8.96 4.71 17.34
C TYR A 74 -9.47 3.37 17.89
N VAL A 75 -8.60 2.37 18.06
CA VAL A 75 -8.97 1.11 18.72
C VAL A 75 -9.35 1.35 20.18
N LYS A 76 -8.63 2.23 20.89
CA LYS A 76 -8.97 2.60 22.27
C LYS A 76 -10.24 3.45 22.33
N GLU A 77 -10.35 4.45 21.45
CA GLU A 77 -11.51 5.35 21.38
C GLU A 77 -12.81 4.58 21.13
N LYS A 78 -12.81 3.63 20.20
CA LYS A 78 -13.97 2.78 19.89
C LYS A 78 -14.12 1.57 20.83
N LYS A 79 -13.32 1.46 21.90
CA LYS A 79 -13.33 0.34 22.87
C LYS A 79 -13.16 -1.05 22.23
N LEU A 80 -12.38 -1.12 21.16
CA LEU A 80 -12.14 -2.32 20.37
C LEU A 80 -10.95 -3.15 20.87
N SER A 81 -10.34 -2.78 22.00
CA SER A 81 -9.16 -3.44 22.58
C SER A 81 -9.37 -4.91 22.97
N HIS A 82 -10.63 -5.36 23.08
CA HIS A 82 -10.97 -6.77 23.33
C HIS A 82 -10.80 -7.66 22.08
N LYS A 83 -10.89 -7.07 20.89
CA LYS A 83 -10.80 -7.75 19.59
C LYS A 83 -9.48 -7.49 18.89
N TYR A 84 -8.96 -6.27 19.05
CA TYR A 84 -7.78 -5.79 18.37
C TYR A 84 -6.68 -5.47 19.38
N SER A 85 -5.57 -6.21 19.31
CA SER A 85 -4.39 -5.92 20.10
C SER A 85 -3.78 -4.57 19.71
N ILE A 86 -3.34 -3.81 20.72
CA ILE A 86 -2.60 -2.56 20.55
C ILE A 86 -1.19 -2.87 20.05
N ILE A 87 -0.71 -2.05 19.11
CA ILE A 87 0.62 -2.17 18.52
C ILE A 87 1.69 -1.63 19.47
N ASN A 88 2.68 -2.45 19.79
CA ASN A 88 3.83 -2.08 20.61
C ASN A 88 5.14 -1.99 19.82
N ASN A 89 6.20 -1.50 20.48
CA ASN A 89 7.54 -1.47 19.90
C ASN A 89 8.04 -2.88 19.59
N GLY A 90 8.66 -3.06 18.42
CA GLY A 90 9.21 -4.33 17.96
C GLY A 90 8.19 -5.24 17.27
N GLU A 91 6.92 -4.84 17.20
CA GLU A 91 5.90 -5.66 16.54
C GLU A 91 5.98 -5.58 15.01
N LYS A 92 5.59 -6.68 14.38
CA LYS A 92 5.40 -6.75 12.93
C LYS A 92 3.98 -6.27 12.63
N ILE A 93 3.91 -5.22 11.82
CA ILE A 93 2.68 -4.61 11.36
C ILE A 93 2.57 -4.72 9.85
N LYS A 94 1.36 -4.47 9.37
CA LYS A 94 1.05 -4.18 7.98
C LYS A 94 0.51 -2.76 7.92
N PHE A 95 0.88 -2.01 6.89
CA PHE A 95 0.32 -0.69 6.65
C PHE A 95 -0.29 -0.59 5.25
N CYS A 96 -1.35 0.20 5.12
CA CYS A 96 -1.98 0.52 3.85
C CYS A 96 -2.27 2.02 3.74
N TYR A 97 -2.21 2.50 2.50
CA TYR A 97 -2.59 3.87 2.18
C TYR A 97 -4.11 4.04 2.19
N LEU A 98 -4.56 5.23 2.59
CA LEU A 98 -5.96 5.63 2.59
C LEU A 98 -6.17 6.87 1.71
N LYS A 99 -7.29 6.90 0.99
CA LYS A 99 -7.77 8.04 0.22
C LYS A 99 -8.30 9.13 1.15
N LYS A 100 -8.09 10.40 0.79
CA LYS A 100 -8.65 11.56 1.48
C LYS A 100 -9.76 12.18 0.61
N PRO A 101 -10.90 12.64 1.20
CA PRO A 101 -11.22 12.68 2.63
C PRO A 101 -11.70 11.31 3.17
N ASN A 102 -11.40 11.03 4.44
CA ASN A 102 -11.87 9.85 5.18
C ASN A 102 -12.13 10.22 6.66
N PRO A 103 -12.80 9.36 7.45
CA PRO A 103 -13.21 9.67 8.82
C PRO A 103 -12.08 10.00 9.79
N ILE A 104 -10.86 9.53 9.52
CA ILE A 104 -9.69 9.79 10.37
C ILE A 104 -8.82 10.95 9.83
N HIS A 105 -9.22 11.54 8.70
CA HIS A 105 -8.51 12.61 7.98
C HIS A 105 -7.04 12.30 7.64
N GLU A 106 -6.69 11.02 7.56
CA GLU A 106 -5.32 10.55 7.40
C GLU A 106 -5.11 9.62 6.24
N ASN A 107 -3.97 9.69 5.57
CA ASN A 107 -3.68 8.89 4.38
C ASN A 107 -3.04 7.52 4.69
N ILE A 108 -3.00 7.12 5.97
CA ILE A 108 -2.34 5.88 6.38
C ILE A 108 -3.04 5.25 7.58
N ILE A 109 -3.05 3.92 7.60
CA ILE A 109 -3.36 3.14 8.80
C ILE A 109 -2.46 1.90 8.86
N SER A 110 -2.08 1.49 10.06
CA SER A 110 -1.34 0.26 10.31
C SER A 110 -2.16 -0.71 11.15
N PHE A 111 -1.90 -2.01 11.04
CA PHE A 111 -2.56 -3.06 11.81
C PHE A 111 -1.64 -4.28 11.95
N ILE A 112 -1.92 -5.18 12.88
CA ILE A 112 -1.03 -6.33 13.16
C ILE A 112 -1.29 -7.47 12.16
N GLN A 113 -2.44 -8.15 12.30
CA GLN A 113 -2.83 -9.27 11.45
C GLN A 113 -4.07 -8.96 10.62
N GLN A 114 -5.13 -8.52 11.27
CA GLN A 114 -6.44 -8.27 10.66
C GLN A 114 -6.70 -6.77 10.53
N PHE A 115 -7.28 -6.37 9.41
CA PHE A 115 -7.71 -4.98 9.22
C PHE A 115 -8.91 -4.68 10.14
N PRO A 116 -8.93 -3.54 10.86
CA PRO A 116 -10.01 -3.22 11.78
C PRO A 116 -11.23 -2.67 11.04
N LYS A 117 -12.11 -3.58 10.59
CA LYS A 117 -13.29 -3.25 9.77
C LYS A 117 -14.28 -2.34 10.48
N GLU A 118 -14.35 -2.39 11.81
CA GLU A 118 -15.17 -1.56 12.68
C GLU A 118 -14.73 -0.08 12.69
N LEU A 119 -13.53 0.21 12.18
CA LEU A 119 -13.14 1.59 11.92
C LEU A 119 -13.85 2.18 10.70
N ASN A 120 -14.53 1.34 9.88
CA ASN A 120 -15.19 1.72 8.63
C ASN A 120 -14.24 2.37 7.61
N LEU A 121 -12.95 1.98 7.65
CA LEU A 121 -11.90 2.51 6.78
C LEU A 121 -11.70 1.69 5.49
N ASP A 122 -12.35 0.53 5.39
CA ASP A 122 -12.19 -0.41 4.27
C ASP A 122 -12.48 0.24 2.90
N LYS A 123 -13.53 1.07 2.84
CA LYS A 123 -13.93 1.81 1.64
C LYS A 123 -12.97 2.93 1.23
N TYR A 124 -12.08 3.33 2.14
CA TYR A 124 -11.14 4.41 1.93
C TYR A 124 -9.74 3.91 1.62
N ILE A 125 -9.53 2.60 1.45
CA ILE A 125 -8.22 2.07 1.10
C ILE A 125 -7.84 2.51 -0.32
N ASP A 126 -6.62 3.02 -0.44
CA ASP A 126 -6.09 3.47 -1.72
C ASP A 126 -5.41 2.32 -2.47
N TYR A 127 -6.23 1.47 -3.09
CA TYR A 127 -5.77 0.33 -3.88
C TYR A 127 -4.85 0.73 -5.04
N GLU A 128 -5.07 1.90 -5.64
CA GLU A 128 -4.29 2.39 -6.77
C GLU A 128 -2.87 2.76 -6.32
N LEU A 129 -2.75 3.60 -5.29
CA LEU A 129 -1.45 3.96 -4.73
C LEU A 129 -0.72 2.73 -4.17
N GLN A 130 -1.47 1.80 -3.58
CA GLN A 130 -0.91 0.56 -3.06
C GLN A 130 -0.34 -0.32 -4.18
N PHE A 131 -1.05 -0.46 -5.31
CA PHE A 131 -0.57 -1.20 -6.48
C PHE A 131 0.65 -0.53 -7.10
N GLU A 132 0.62 0.80 -7.23
CA GLU A 132 1.75 1.57 -7.74
C GLU A 132 3.01 1.32 -6.91
N LYS A 133 2.93 1.49 -5.59
CA LYS A 133 4.08 1.31 -4.69
C LYS A 133 4.51 -0.15 -4.53
N ALA A 134 3.59 -1.11 -4.59
CA ALA A 134 3.90 -2.51 -4.33
C ALA A 134 4.40 -3.27 -5.57
N PHE A 135 3.95 -2.85 -6.75
CA PHE A 135 4.16 -3.59 -7.98
C PHE A 135 4.76 -2.72 -9.08
N LEU A 136 4.15 -1.57 -9.37
CA LEU A 136 4.55 -0.75 -10.51
C LEU A 136 5.93 -0.11 -10.32
N ASP A 137 6.22 0.45 -9.15
CA ASP A 137 7.51 1.08 -8.83
C ASP A 137 8.68 0.08 -8.95
N PRO A 138 8.62 -1.11 -8.32
CA PRO A 138 9.64 -2.15 -8.53
C PRO A 138 9.75 -2.59 -9.99
N LEU A 139 8.64 -2.67 -10.72
CA LEU A 139 8.64 -3.10 -12.12
C LEU A 139 9.26 -2.03 -13.03
N LYS A 140 8.91 -0.76 -12.82
CA LYS A 140 9.50 0.41 -13.50
C LYS A 140 11.02 0.41 -13.35
N SER A 141 11.53 0.25 -12.14
CA SER A 141 12.98 0.17 -11.91
C SER A 141 13.68 -0.93 -12.72
N ILE A 142 12.98 -2.01 -13.08
CA ILE A 142 13.55 -3.09 -13.90
C ILE A 142 13.36 -2.80 -15.38
N LEU A 143 12.20 -2.26 -15.79
CA LEU A 143 11.91 -1.87 -17.17
C LEU A 143 12.84 -0.75 -17.64
N ASP A 144 13.13 0.22 -16.77
CA ASP A 144 14.11 1.29 -17.03
C ASP A 144 15.52 0.72 -17.27
N CYS A 145 15.90 -0.36 -16.58
CA CYS A 145 17.18 -1.03 -16.82
C CYS A 145 17.25 -1.72 -18.19
N ILE A 146 16.10 -2.08 -18.77
CA ILE A 146 15.99 -2.78 -20.07
C ILE A 146 15.69 -1.78 -21.20
N GLY A 147 15.28 -0.56 -20.87
CA GLY A 147 14.92 0.50 -21.82
C GLY A 147 13.48 0.41 -22.36
N TRP A 148 12.56 -0.21 -21.61
CA TRP A 148 11.14 -0.35 -22.00
C TRP A 148 10.26 0.60 -21.20
N GLU A 149 9.19 1.15 -21.82
CA GLU A 149 8.26 2.04 -21.12
C GLU A 149 7.06 1.28 -20.55
N VAL A 150 6.52 1.79 -19.45
CA VAL A 150 5.44 1.12 -18.68
C VAL A 150 4.05 1.50 -19.20
N THR A 151 3.99 2.54 -20.03
CA THR A 151 2.78 3.06 -20.65
C THR A 151 3.04 3.19 -22.14
N LYS A 152 2.05 2.86 -22.98
CA LYS A 152 2.09 3.21 -24.40
C LYS A 152 2.21 4.73 -24.52
N THR A 153 3.40 5.25 -24.71
CA THR A 153 3.59 6.59 -25.25
C THR A 153 2.98 6.55 -26.65
N ALA A 154 1.84 7.22 -26.82
CA ALA A 154 1.30 7.46 -28.15
C ALA A 154 2.32 8.34 -28.88
N THR A 155 3.18 7.72 -29.68
CA THR A 155 4.04 8.44 -30.59
C THR A 155 3.15 9.16 -31.59
N LEU A 156 3.47 10.40 -31.92
CA LEU A 156 2.70 11.20 -32.89
C LEU A 156 2.51 10.48 -34.24
N ASP A 157 3.39 9.53 -34.58
CA ASP A 157 3.24 8.63 -35.73
C ASP A 157 1.95 7.78 -35.72
N SER A 158 1.38 7.46 -34.56
CA SER A 158 0.11 6.74 -34.50
C SER A 158 -1.11 7.60 -34.88
N PHE A 159 -0.93 8.91 -35.03
CA PHE A 159 -1.98 9.85 -35.45
C PHE A 159 -1.98 10.11 -36.96
N PHE A 160 -0.96 9.69 -37.70
CA PHE A 160 -0.79 9.99 -39.13
C PHE A 160 -0.87 8.76 -40.06
N ASN A 161 -1.24 7.58 -39.56
CA ASN A 161 -1.44 6.36 -40.34
C ASN A 161 -2.89 5.85 -40.28
#